data_AF-A0A4Q7YUS7-F1
#
_entry.id   AF-A0A4Q7YUS7-F1
#
_cell.length_a   1.000
_cell.length_b   1.000
_cell.length_c   1.000
_cell.angle_alpha   90.00
_cell.angle_beta   90.00
_cell.angle_gamma   90.00
#
_symmetry.space_group_name_H-M   'P 1'
#
loop_
_entity.id
_entity.type
_entity.pdbx_description
1 polymer ?
#
loop_
_entity_poly.entity_id
_entity_poly.type
_entity_poly.pdbx_seq_one_letter_code
_entity_poly.pdbx_strand_id
1 'polypeptide(L)'
;MTKISPLTKSEKLFELFLHANDLRFIRIVVESDPRPDYQVSFDGFDLIFEITQIDKDKNFGKISSRTPGSHIRSKISQKRKQIKWGTDQGIPSILLVNNQLDLVFQMFGTEEGDFIAAMYGEYTLAVNKVSGQITDAYHGKNQSLREDTNTSFSAVGHLYTRENLPKILIFENVFTKSKIPYDKLPSCFEVRRFAITT
;
A
#
# COMPACT_ATOMS: atom_id res chain seq x y z
N MET A 1 -32.05 -6.52 -0.45
CA MET A 1 -31.11 -7.38 -1.20
C MET A 1 -29.78 -6.66 -1.27
N THR A 2 -28.78 -7.12 -0.53
CA THR A 2 -27.45 -6.53 -0.52
C THR A 2 -26.74 -6.93 -1.81
N LYS A 3 -26.54 -5.97 -2.72
CA LYS A 3 -25.86 -6.22 -4.00
C LYS A 3 -24.36 -6.29 -3.75
N ILE A 4 -23.79 -7.48 -3.91
CA ILE A 4 -22.34 -7.64 -4.01
C ILE A 4 -21.93 -7.10 -5.39
N SER A 5 -21.05 -6.09 -5.41
CA SER A 5 -20.51 -5.54 -6.64
C SER A 5 -19.67 -6.57 -7.39
N PRO A 6 -19.64 -6.51 -8.75
CA PRO A 6 -18.72 -7.33 -9.54
C PRO A 6 -17.27 -7.04 -9.11
N LEU A 7 -16.46 -8.09 -8.98
CA LEU A 7 -15.04 -7.96 -8.64
C LEU A 7 -14.26 -7.24 -9.73
N THR A 8 -13.46 -6.26 -9.32
CA THR A 8 -12.40 -5.67 -10.14
C THR A 8 -11.31 -6.70 -10.47
N LYS A 9 -10.46 -6.39 -11.45
CA LYS A 9 -9.32 -7.27 -11.78
C LYS A 9 -8.37 -7.46 -10.59
N SER A 10 -8.17 -6.40 -9.82
CA SER A 10 -7.25 -6.40 -8.68
C SER A 10 -7.81 -7.21 -7.51
N GLU A 11 -9.11 -7.12 -7.25
CA GLU A 11 -9.76 -7.99 -6.24
C GLU A 11 -9.72 -9.46 -6.65
N LYS A 12 -9.94 -9.79 -7.94
CA LYS A 12 -9.78 -11.17 -8.43
C LYS A 12 -8.35 -11.68 -8.24
N LEU A 13 -7.35 -10.84 -8.49
CA LEU A 13 -5.94 -11.18 -8.30
C LEU A 13 -5.63 -11.40 -6.81
N PHE A 14 -6.23 -10.60 -5.93
CA PHE A 14 -6.11 -10.76 -4.48
C PHE A 14 -6.77 -12.05 -3.99
N GLU A 15 -8.00 -12.35 -4.42
CA GLU A 15 -8.66 -13.62 -4.06
C GLU A 15 -7.86 -14.82 -4.56
N LEU A 16 -7.29 -14.75 -5.76
CA LEU A 16 -6.38 -15.79 -6.27
C LEU A 16 -5.16 -15.98 -5.37
N PHE A 17 -4.55 -14.90 -4.87
CA PHE A 17 -3.46 -14.97 -3.90
C PHE A 17 -3.91 -15.67 -2.62
N LEU A 18 -5.06 -15.28 -2.06
CA LEU A 18 -5.55 -15.85 -0.81
C LEU A 18 -5.84 -17.36 -0.95
N HIS A 19 -6.52 -17.75 -2.04
CA HIS A 19 -6.81 -19.15 -2.33
C HIS A 19 -5.54 -19.98 -2.57
N ALA A 20 -4.56 -19.45 -3.30
CA ALA A 20 -3.31 -20.17 -3.58
C ALA A 20 -2.44 -20.40 -2.34
N ASN A 21 -2.70 -19.69 -1.23
CA ASN A 21 -1.97 -19.79 0.03
C ASN A 21 -2.86 -20.28 1.19
N ASP A 22 -4.04 -20.86 0.89
CA ASP A 22 -5.00 -21.39 1.86
C ASP A 22 -5.38 -20.40 2.98
N LEU A 23 -5.46 -19.11 2.65
CA LEU A 23 -5.80 -18.05 3.60
C LEU A 23 -7.31 -17.89 3.72
N ARG A 24 -7.82 -17.86 4.96
CA ARG A 24 -9.24 -17.65 5.24
C ARG A 24 -9.58 -16.17 5.13
N PHE A 25 -10.64 -15.85 4.39
CA PHE A 25 -11.09 -14.48 4.23
C PHE A 25 -12.61 -14.37 4.10
N ILE A 26 -13.12 -13.18 4.39
CA ILE A 26 -14.47 -12.77 4.08
C ILE A 26 -14.44 -11.45 3.30
N ARG A 27 -15.38 -11.30 2.37
CA ARG A 27 -15.67 -10.02 1.74
C ARG A 27 -16.52 -9.18 2.67
N ILE A 28 -16.10 -7.95 2.90
CA ILE A 28 -16.85 -7.00 3.72
C ILE A 28 -17.92 -6.37 2.83
N VAL A 29 -19.15 -6.41 3.30
CA VAL A 29 -20.28 -5.89 2.54
C VAL A 29 -20.32 -4.37 2.65
N VAL A 30 -20.32 -3.70 1.50
CA VAL A 30 -20.43 -2.24 1.44
C VAL A 30 -21.89 -1.85 1.62
N GLU A 31 -22.17 -1.02 2.63
CA GLU A 31 -23.48 -0.43 2.89
C GLU A 31 -23.47 1.08 2.55
N SER A 32 -23.98 1.95 3.43
CA SER A 32 -24.03 3.40 3.21
C SER A 32 -22.69 4.11 3.43
N ASP A 33 -21.81 3.53 4.23
CA ASP A 33 -20.51 4.11 4.58
C ASP A 33 -19.37 3.45 3.79
N PRO A 34 -18.24 4.16 3.58
CA PRO A 34 -17.02 3.55 3.06
C PRO A 34 -16.57 2.39 3.97
N ARG A 35 -16.45 1.21 3.37
CA ARG A 35 -15.93 -0.01 4.01
C ARG A 35 -14.75 -0.54 3.19
N PRO A 36 -13.78 -1.18 3.85
CA PRO A 36 -12.73 -1.92 3.16
C PRO A 36 -13.31 -3.15 2.47
N ASP A 37 -12.54 -3.77 1.58
CA ASP A 37 -13.03 -4.86 0.73
C ASP A 37 -13.00 -6.22 1.42
N TYR A 38 -11.97 -6.50 2.22
CA TYR A 38 -11.73 -7.82 2.81
C TYR A 38 -11.28 -7.79 4.26
N GLN A 39 -11.67 -8.82 5.01
CA GLN A 39 -11.05 -9.24 6.26
C GLN A 39 -10.43 -10.62 6.06
N VAL A 40 -9.15 -10.75 6.40
CA VAL A 40 -8.39 -12.00 6.29
C VAL A 40 -7.99 -12.44 7.69
N SER A 41 -8.25 -13.70 8.02
CA SER A 41 -8.06 -14.24 9.37
C SER A 41 -6.86 -15.17 9.42
N PHE A 42 -5.98 -14.90 10.37
CA PHE A 42 -4.78 -15.67 10.69
C PHE A 42 -4.94 -16.33 12.06
N ASP A 43 -3.95 -17.12 12.48
CA ASP A 43 -3.97 -17.71 13.82
C ASP A 43 -3.74 -16.62 14.89
N GLY A 44 -4.82 -16.21 15.55
CA GLY A 44 -4.81 -15.26 16.65
C GLY A 44 -4.88 -13.78 16.28
N PHE A 45 -5.06 -13.42 15.00
CA PHE A 45 -5.30 -12.03 14.59
C PHE A 45 -5.97 -11.93 13.22
N ASP A 46 -6.58 -10.78 12.95
CA ASP A 46 -7.17 -10.43 11.66
C ASP A 46 -6.42 -9.26 11.01
N LEU A 47 -6.48 -9.19 9.68
CA LEU A 47 -6.08 -8.02 8.91
C LEU A 47 -7.20 -7.58 8.00
N ILE A 48 -7.35 -6.26 7.88
CA ILE A 48 -8.26 -5.62 6.93
C ILE A 48 -7.49 -5.22 5.69
N PHE A 49 -8.05 -5.50 4.51
CA PHE A 49 -7.48 -5.14 3.22
C PHE A 49 -8.45 -4.28 2.42
N GLU A 50 -7.98 -3.11 1.99
CA GLU A 50 -8.58 -2.32 0.92
C GLU A 50 -7.78 -2.57 -0.36
N ILE A 51 -8.44 -2.94 -1.44
CA ILE A 51 -7.84 -3.22 -2.73
C ILE A 51 -8.09 -2.03 -3.66
N THR A 52 -7.04 -1.56 -4.29
CA THR A 52 -7.15 -0.52 -5.31
C THR A 52 -6.19 -0.76 -6.45
N GLN A 53 -6.39 0.01 -7.52
CA GLN A 53 -5.61 -0.14 -8.73
C GLN A 53 -5.25 1.21 -9.33
N ILE A 54 -4.09 1.25 -9.98
CA ILE A 54 -3.71 2.34 -10.88
C ILE A 54 -4.20 1.95 -12.26
N ASP A 55 -5.22 2.67 -12.73
CA ASP A 55 -5.79 2.53 -14.07
C ASP A 55 -5.15 3.50 -15.06
N LYS A 56 -5.61 3.47 -16.32
CA LYS A 56 -5.15 4.33 -17.43
C LYS A 56 -4.86 5.76 -16.99
N ASP A 57 -3.60 6.15 -17.09
CA ASP A 57 -3.09 7.49 -16.89
C ASP A 57 -2.62 8.07 -18.22
N LYS A 58 -3.03 9.32 -18.53
CA LYS A 58 -2.56 10.08 -19.70
C LYS A 58 -1.05 10.38 -19.65
N ASN A 59 -0.44 10.23 -18.48
CA ASN A 59 1.00 10.42 -18.26
C ASN A 59 1.82 9.13 -18.34
N PHE A 60 1.18 7.99 -18.63
CA PHE A 60 1.89 6.73 -18.86
C PHE A 60 2.92 6.87 -19.98
N GLY A 61 4.15 6.46 -19.72
CA GLY A 61 5.29 6.58 -20.65
C GLY A 61 5.98 7.95 -20.67
N LYS A 62 5.48 8.97 -19.96
CA LYS A 62 6.13 10.28 -19.84
C LYS A 62 7.07 10.32 -18.64
N ILE A 63 8.26 9.74 -18.79
CA ILE A 63 9.24 9.56 -17.71
C ILE A 63 9.80 10.90 -17.19
N SER A 64 10.00 11.89 -18.06
CA SER A 64 10.74 13.12 -17.75
C SER A 64 10.07 14.11 -16.79
N SER A 65 8.82 13.87 -16.36
CA SER A 65 8.05 14.79 -15.50
C SER A 65 7.37 14.12 -14.30
N ARG A 66 7.65 12.85 -14.05
CA ARG A 66 6.97 12.07 -13.01
C ARG A 66 7.57 12.37 -11.63
N THR A 67 6.73 12.79 -10.69
CA THR A 67 7.08 12.85 -9.27
C THR A 67 7.00 11.44 -8.65
N PRO A 68 8.07 10.91 -8.04
CA PRO A 68 8.06 9.62 -7.35
C PRO A 68 6.93 9.52 -6.31
N GLY A 69 6.27 8.37 -6.27
CA GLY A 69 5.18 8.07 -5.34
C GLY A 69 3.86 8.81 -5.60
N SER A 70 3.75 9.65 -6.64
CA SER A 70 2.53 10.41 -6.93
C SER A 70 1.27 9.55 -7.08
N HIS A 71 1.36 8.41 -7.78
CA HIS A 71 0.24 7.47 -7.92
C HIS A 71 -0.16 6.85 -6.59
N ILE A 72 0.81 6.29 -5.86
CA ILE A 72 0.58 5.66 -4.56
C ILE A 72 -0.02 6.66 -3.57
N ARG A 73 0.52 7.88 -3.51
CA ARG A 73 0.02 8.98 -2.67
C ARG A 73 -1.44 9.32 -2.95
N SER A 74 -1.80 9.39 -4.23
CA SER A 74 -3.18 9.62 -4.65
C SER A 74 -4.11 8.52 -4.09
N LYS A 75 -3.67 7.26 -4.16
CA LYS A 75 -4.42 6.11 -3.62
C LYS A 75 -4.53 6.13 -2.09
N ILE A 76 -3.44 6.41 -1.38
CA ILE A 76 -3.47 6.63 0.08
C ILE A 76 -4.50 7.72 0.41
N SER A 77 -4.51 8.83 -0.34
CA SER A 77 -5.46 9.92 -0.11
C SER A 77 -6.91 9.54 -0.35
N GLN A 78 -7.18 8.75 -1.39
CA GLN A 78 -8.53 8.34 -1.79
C GLN A 78 -9.15 7.32 -0.81
N LYS A 79 -8.32 6.47 -0.19
CA LYS A 79 -8.78 5.30 0.56
C LYS A 79 -8.76 5.44 2.08
N ARG A 80 -8.49 6.64 2.60
CA ARG A 80 -8.38 6.91 4.05
C ARG A 80 -9.61 6.48 4.84
N LYS A 81 -10.81 6.72 4.30
CA LYS A 81 -12.08 6.44 5.02
C LYS A 81 -12.30 4.94 5.19
N GLN A 82 -12.07 4.15 4.14
CA GLN A 82 -12.17 2.69 4.17
C GLN A 82 -11.17 2.08 5.16
N ILE A 83 -9.91 2.53 5.10
CA ILE A 83 -8.85 2.04 6.00
C ILE A 83 -9.12 2.41 7.46
N LYS A 84 -9.62 3.63 7.71
CA LYS A 84 -9.94 4.09 9.06
C LYS A 84 -10.99 3.20 9.74
N TRP A 85 -11.94 2.64 8.98
CA TRP A 85 -12.95 1.74 9.53
C TRP A 85 -12.35 0.53 10.25
N GLY A 86 -11.31 -0.10 9.69
CA GLY A 86 -10.66 -1.25 10.32
C GLY A 86 -9.84 -0.85 11.56
N THR A 87 -9.10 0.25 11.46
CA THR A 87 -8.32 0.78 12.60
C THR A 87 -9.18 1.21 13.77
N ASP A 88 -10.36 1.79 13.52
CA ASP A 88 -11.29 2.21 14.58
C ASP A 88 -11.83 1.02 15.40
N GLN A 89 -11.73 -0.21 14.86
CA GLN A 89 -12.01 -1.47 15.55
C GLN A 89 -10.76 -2.10 16.19
N GLY A 90 -9.60 -1.44 16.11
CA GLY A 90 -8.32 -1.96 16.57
C GLY A 90 -7.66 -2.97 15.63
N ILE A 91 -8.22 -3.22 14.45
CA ILE A 91 -7.70 -4.22 13.51
C ILE A 91 -6.70 -3.55 12.54
N PRO A 92 -5.47 -4.10 12.38
CA PRO A 92 -4.51 -3.56 11.43
C PRO A 92 -5.06 -3.56 10.00
N SER A 93 -4.88 -2.45 9.29
CA SER A 93 -5.52 -2.19 7.99
C SER A 93 -4.49 -1.84 6.92
N ILE A 94 -4.56 -2.52 5.77
CA ILE A 94 -3.57 -2.47 4.70
C ILE A 94 -4.24 -1.99 3.41
N LEU A 95 -3.62 -1.00 2.76
CA LEU A 95 -3.99 -0.62 1.40
C LEU A 95 -3.11 -1.39 0.41
N LEU A 96 -3.70 -2.25 -0.43
CA LEU A 96 -3.00 -2.90 -1.54
C LEU A 96 -3.29 -2.18 -2.85
N VAL A 97 -2.23 -1.82 -3.56
CA VAL A 97 -2.29 -1.15 -4.87
C VAL A 97 -1.80 -2.14 -5.91
N ASN A 98 -2.60 -2.39 -6.95
CA ASN A 98 -2.17 -3.12 -8.13
C ASN A 98 -1.96 -2.20 -9.33
N ASN A 99 -0.93 -2.48 -10.11
CA ASN A 99 -0.64 -1.74 -11.33
C ASN A 99 -1.38 -2.34 -12.54
N GLN A 100 -2.53 -1.76 -12.90
CA GLN A 100 -3.24 -2.09 -14.14
C GLN A 100 -2.86 -1.16 -15.31
N LEU A 101 -1.93 -0.23 -15.09
CA LEU A 101 -1.44 0.72 -16.07
C LEU A 101 -0.30 0.11 -16.91
N ASP A 102 0.66 -0.49 -16.23
CA ASP A 102 1.80 -1.21 -16.81
C ASP A 102 1.58 -2.72 -16.69
N LEU A 103 0.84 -3.30 -17.64
CA LEU A 103 0.43 -4.71 -17.55
C LEU A 103 1.58 -5.71 -17.71
N VAL A 104 2.69 -5.29 -18.31
CA VAL A 104 3.82 -6.19 -18.62
C VAL A 104 4.81 -6.23 -17.46
N PHE A 105 5.27 -5.06 -16.99
CA PHE A 105 6.28 -5.01 -15.95
C PHE A 105 5.69 -4.71 -14.57
N GLN A 106 4.52 -4.07 -14.50
CA GLN A 106 3.90 -3.60 -13.26
C GLN A 106 4.85 -2.77 -12.39
N MET A 107 5.74 -2.01 -13.04
CA MET A 107 6.75 -1.19 -12.36
C MET A 107 6.38 0.29 -12.40
N PHE A 108 5.88 0.79 -13.53
CA PHE A 108 5.63 2.23 -13.65
C PHE A 108 4.55 2.71 -12.67
N GLY A 109 4.92 3.49 -11.66
CA GLY A 109 3.98 3.96 -10.62
C GLY A 109 4.09 3.20 -9.30
N THR A 110 4.79 2.08 -9.29
CA THR A 110 4.71 1.03 -8.26
C THR A 110 6.07 0.38 -7.98
N GLU A 111 7.17 1.05 -8.29
CA GLU A 111 8.50 0.64 -7.85
C GLU A 111 8.61 0.79 -6.33
N GLU A 112 9.49 0.04 -5.66
CA GLU A 112 9.68 0.13 -4.20
C GLU A 112 9.95 1.59 -3.75
N GLY A 113 10.75 2.33 -4.52
CA GLY A 113 10.98 3.76 -4.30
C GLY A 113 9.73 4.64 -4.34
N ASP A 114 8.69 4.26 -5.10
CA ASP A 114 7.42 5.00 -5.13
C ASP A 114 6.61 4.82 -3.87
N PHE A 115 6.57 3.61 -3.33
CA PHE A 115 5.89 3.34 -2.07
C PHE A 115 6.58 4.10 -0.93
N ILE A 116 7.92 4.02 -0.87
CA ILE A 116 8.72 4.74 0.13
C ILE A 116 8.52 6.25 0.01
N ALA A 117 8.66 6.81 -1.21
CA ALA A 117 8.46 8.24 -1.44
C ALA A 117 7.02 8.70 -1.16
N ALA A 118 6.02 7.85 -1.42
CA ALA A 118 4.63 8.14 -1.10
C ALA A 118 4.38 8.14 0.41
N MET A 119 4.90 7.16 1.13
CA MET A 119 4.69 7.00 2.55
C MET A 119 5.46 8.06 3.34
N TYR A 120 6.77 8.16 3.10
CA TYR A 120 7.71 8.87 3.97
C TYR A 120 8.29 10.14 3.37
N GLY A 121 8.10 10.38 2.08
CA GLY A 121 8.60 11.56 1.38
C GLY A 121 9.78 11.25 0.48
N GLU A 122 10.03 12.16 -0.47
CA GLU A 122 11.09 12.01 -1.46
C GLU A 122 12.47 12.00 -0.80
N TYR A 123 13.32 11.04 -1.17
CA TYR A 123 14.70 10.98 -0.70
C TYR A 123 15.45 12.25 -1.15
N THR A 124 15.88 13.04 -0.18
CA THR A 124 16.43 14.38 -0.37
C THR A 124 17.85 14.42 0.19
N LEU A 125 18.80 14.86 -0.63
CA LEU A 125 20.18 15.07 -0.23
C LEU A 125 20.41 16.57 -0.03
N ALA A 126 20.87 16.97 1.15
CA ALA A 126 21.40 18.31 1.35
C ALA A 126 22.84 18.35 0.82
N VAL A 127 23.12 19.30 -0.05
CA VAL A 127 24.45 19.45 -0.67
C VAL A 127 25.00 20.83 -0.36
N ASN A 128 26.22 20.89 0.14
CA ASN A 128 26.97 22.13 0.26
C ASN A 128 27.26 22.66 -1.15
N LYS A 129 26.70 23.83 -1.49
CA LYS A 129 26.84 24.41 -2.84
C LYS A 129 28.27 24.77 -3.23
N VAL A 130 29.15 25.01 -2.26
CA VAL A 130 30.55 25.42 -2.50
C VAL A 130 31.45 24.21 -2.67
N SER A 131 31.35 23.22 -1.78
CA SER A 131 32.20 22.01 -1.85
C SER A 131 31.62 20.88 -2.70
N GLY A 132 30.33 20.94 -3.05
CA GLY A 132 29.60 19.87 -3.73
C GLY A 132 29.38 18.62 -2.86
N GLN A 133 29.75 18.66 -1.58
CA GLN A 133 29.63 17.52 -0.67
C GLN A 133 28.21 17.37 -0.13
N ILE A 134 27.77 16.12 0.00
CA ILE A 134 26.52 15.77 0.70
C ILE A 134 26.74 16.03 2.19
N THR A 135 25.90 16.89 2.76
CA THR A 135 25.94 17.25 4.19
C THR A 135 24.90 16.51 5.00
N ASP A 136 23.82 16.05 4.36
CA ASP A 136 22.73 15.35 5.02
C ASP A 136 21.89 14.55 4.01
N ALA A 137 21.13 13.57 4.50
CA ALA A 137 20.19 12.77 3.71
C ALA A 137 18.93 12.49 4.54
N TYR A 138 17.77 12.90 4.03
CA TYR A 138 16.49 12.77 4.72
C TYR A 138 15.33 12.54 3.76
N HIS A 139 14.19 12.11 4.27
CA HIS A 139 12.95 12.06 3.49
C HIS A 139 12.22 13.40 3.60
N GLY A 140 12.10 14.09 2.47
CA GLY A 140 11.68 15.48 2.40
C GLY A 140 10.19 15.66 2.13
N LYS A 141 9.87 16.38 1.05
CA LYS A 141 8.50 16.78 0.73
C LYS A 141 7.64 15.59 0.35
N ASN A 142 6.32 15.84 0.31
CA ASN A 142 5.33 14.89 -0.14
C ASN A 142 5.40 13.58 0.66
N GLN A 143 5.34 13.61 1.99
CA GLN A 143 5.09 12.39 2.77
C GLN A 143 3.59 12.28 3.08
N SER A 144 3.03 11.08 2.95
CA SER A 144 1.61 10.85 3.26
C SER A 144 1.41 10.41 4.70
N LEU A 145 2.41 9.78 5.32
CA LEU A 145 2.33 9.19 6.65
C LEU A 145 3.23 9.98 7.59
N ARG A 146 2.69 10.34 8.76
CA ARG A 146 3.38 11.08 9.84
C ARG A 146 2.85 10.59 11.18
N GLU A 147 3.54 10.94 12.27
CA GLU A 147 3.10 10.63 13.65
C GLU A 147 1.67 11.09 13.95
N ASP A 148 1.22 12.19 13.34
CA ASP A 148 -0.11 12.79 13.55
C ASP A 148 -1.06 12.60 12.35
N THR A 149 -0.58 12.07 11.23
CA THR A 149 -1.28 12.06 9.94
C THR A 149 -1.32 10.66 9.33
N ASN A 150 -2.51 10.20 8.95
CA ASN A 150 -2.73 8.90 8.29
C ASN A 150 -2.19 7.69 9.09
N THR A 151 -2.21 7.78 10.42
CA THR A 151 -1.81 6.70 11.35
C THR A 151 -2.76 5.49 11.33
N SER A 152 -3.84 5.53 10.56
CA SER A 152 -4.78 4.42 10.36
C SER A 152 -4.29 3.40 9.34
N PHE A 153 -3.33 3.75 8.50
CA PHE A 153 -2.71 2.76 7.63
C PHE A 153 -1.71 1.98 8.47
N SER A 154 -1.93 0.68 8.64
CA SER A 154 -0.90 -0.19 9.23
C SER A 154 0.22 -0.47 8.25
N ALA A 155 -0.13 -0.54 6.97
CA ALA A 155 0.81 -0.66 5.88
C ALA A 155 0.20 -0.21 4.55
N VAL A 156 1.07 -0.02 3.56
CA VAL A 156 0.70 0.10 2.14
C VAL A 156 1.45 -1.00 1.40
N GLY A 157 0.84 -1.64 0.42
CA GLY A 157 1.46 -2.77 -0.27
C GLY A 157 1.22 -2.77 -1.78
N HIS A 158 2.08 -3.50 -2.46
CA HIS A 158 2.00 -3.77 -3.88
C HIS A 158 1.41 -5.17 -4.09
N LEU A 159 0.27 -5.25 -4.78
CA LEU A 159 -0.28 -6.49 -5.30
C LEU A 159 0.14 -6.58 -6.77
N TYR A 160 0.87 -7.63 -7.15
CA TYR A 160 1.43 -7.77 -8.49
C TYR A 160 1.47 -9.22 -8.94
N THR A 161 1.83 -9.46 -10.19
CA THR A 161 2.01 -10.79 -10.76
C THR A 161 3.47 -10.97 -11.15
N ARG A 162 4.07 -12.08 -10.73
CA ARG A 162 5.42 -12.49 -11.13
C ARG A 162 5.39 -13.96 -11.46
N GLU A 163 5.94 -14.32 -12.63
CA GLU A 163 5.94 -15.72 -13.11
C GLU A 163 4.51 -16.33 -13.12
N ASN A 164 3.52 -15.52 -13.53
CA ASN A 164 2.09 -15.85 -13.54
C ASN A 164 1.46 -16.16 -12.18
N LEU A 165 2.16 -15.90 -11.07
CA LEU A 165 1.64 -16.07 -9.71
C LEU A 165 1.40 -14.70 -9.07
N PRO A 166 0.28 -14.51 -8.34
CA PRO A 166 0.09 -13.30 -7.58
C PRO A 166 1.08 -13.23 -6.41
N LYS A 167 1.57 -12.03 -6.14
CA LYS A 167 2.52 -11.73 -5.07
C LYS A 167 2.10 -10.45 -4.35
N ILE A 168 2.44 -10.37 -3.07
CA ILE A 168 2.16 -9.21 -2.23
C ILE A 168 3.45 -8.79 -1.52
N LEU A 169 3.82 -7.52 -1.69
CA LEU A 169 4.89 -6.86 -0.96
C LEU A 169 4.28 -5.76 -0.07
N ILE A 170 4.52 -5.84 1.24
CA ILE A 170 3.95 -4.92 2.24
C ILE A 170 5.05 -4.00 2.74
N PHE A 171 4.80 -2.70 2.73
CA PHE A 171 5.64 -1.67 3.33
C PHE A 171 5.03 -1.25 4.67
N GLU A 172 5.74 -1.50 5.78
CA GLU A 172 5.31 -1.14 7.14
C GLU A 172 5.11 0.37 7.25
N ASN A 173 4.01 0.83 7.85
CA ASN A 173 3.87 2.21 8.35
C ASN A 173 4.35 2.28 9.80
N VAL A 174 5.50 2.93 10.03
CA VAL A 174 6.06 3.06 11.39
C VAL A 174 5.22 3.91 12.33
N PHE A 175 4.36 4.79 11.78
CA PHE A 175 3.50 5.69 12.53
C PHE A 175 2.10 5.12 12.80
N THR A 176 1.88 3.83 12.54
CA THR A 176 0.56 3.22 12.69
C THR A 176 0.11 3.13 14.15
N LYS A 177 -1.20 3.36 14.38
CA LYS A 177 -1.86 3.10 15.68
C LYS A 177 -2.09 1.60 15.92
N SER A 178 -2.38 0.84 14.86
CA SER A 178 -2.62 -0.60 14.93
C SER A 178 -1.49 -1.34 14.21
N LYS A 179 -0.60 -1.97 14.97
CA LYS A 179 0.57 -2.67 14.42
C LYS A 179 0.19 -4.06 13.90
N ILE A 180 0.77 -4.44 12.77
CA ILE A 180 0.69 -5.81 12.26
C ILE A 180 1.64 -6.68 13.09
N PRO A 181 1.21 -7.85 13.60
CA PRO A 181 2.09 -8.82 14.23
C PRO A 181 2.92 -9.54 13.16
N TYR A 182 3.96 -8.87 12.66
CA TYR A 182 4.77 -9.36 11.53
C TYR A 182 5.46 -10.70 11.78
N ASP A 183 5.74 -11.03 13.03
CA ASP A 183 6.28 -12.33 13.46
C ASP A 183 5.30 -13.49 13.25
N LYS A 184 4.00 -13.19 13.17
CA LYS A 184 2.92 -14.17 12.94
C LYS A 184 2.37 -14.13 11.52
N LEU A 185 2.90 -13.25 10.66
CA LEU A 185 2.41 -13.13 9.29
C LEU A 185 2.90 -14.32 8.44
N PRO A 186 2.04 -14.98 7.65
CA PRO A 186 2.48 -16.09 6.80
C PRO A 186 3.55 -15.67 5.81
N SER A 187 4.46 -16.59 5.49
CA SER A 187 5.61 -16.34 4.60
C SER A 187 5.23 -16.02 3.15
N CYS A 188 3.96 -16.17 2.77
CA CYS A 188 3.46 -15.75 1.46
C CYS A 188 3.42 -14.23 1.29
N PHE A 189 3.47 -13.46 2.38
CA PHE A 189 3.60 -12.02 2.36
C PHE A 189 5.07 -11.61 2.46
N GLU A 190 5.58 -10.90 1.45
CA GLU A 190 6.87 -10.25 1.55
C GLU A 190 6.71 -8.93 2.32
N VAL A 191 7.64 -8.60 3.20
CA VAL A 191 7.58 -7.41 4.05
C VAL A 191 8.85 -6.57 3.92
N ARG A 192 8.68 -5.25 3.80
CA ARG A 192 9.71 -4.23 3.93
C ARG A 192 9.43 -3.41 5.18
N ARG A 193 10.34 -3.53 6.14
CA ARG A 193 10.30 -2.81 7.41
C ARG A 193 11.27 -1.63 7.32
N PHE A 194 10.85 -0.49 7.84
CA PHE A 194 11.65 0.73 7.82
C PHE A 194 11.98 1.15 9.24
N ALA A 195 13.22 1.55 9.45
CA ALA A 195 13.60 2.36 10.59
C ALA A 195 13.73 3.80 10.07
N ILE A 196 12.92 4.71 10.58
CA ILE A 196 13.11 6.14 10.32
C ILE A 196 14.01 6.66 11.43
N THR A 197 15.23 7.04 11.08
CA THR A 197 16.10 7.81 11.98
C THR A 197 15.46 9.18 12.14
N THR A 198 15.03 9.50 13.37
CA THR A 198 14.46 10.81 13.72
C THR A 198 15.55 11.77 14.14
#